data_AF-A0A2G8T802-F1
#
_entry.id   AF-A0A2G8T802-F1
#
_cell.length_a   1.000
_cell.length_b   1.000
_cell.length_c   1.000
_cell.angle_alpha   90.00
_cell.angle_beta   90.00
_cell.angle_gamma   90.00
#
_symmetry.space_group_name_H-M   'P 1'
#
loop_
_entity.id
_entity.type
_entity.pdbx_description
1 polymer ?
#
loop_
_entity_poly.entity_id
_entity_poly.type
_entity_poly.pdbx_seq_one_letter_code
_entity_poly.pdbx_strand_id
1 'polypeptide(L)' 'MNRVQFQPGLSLTQFMERYGTQAQCEKELEKCRWPDGFVCP' A
#
# COMPACT_ATOMS: atom_id res chain seq x y z
N MET A 1 -10.80 -4.25 25.54
CA MET A 1 -10.46 -3.38 24.38
C MET A 1 -11.36 -3.74 23.21
N ASN A 2 -12.04 -2.76 22.61
CA ASN A 2 -12.92 -2.99 21.48
C ASN A 2 -12.10 -3.13 20.18
N ARG A 3 -11.99 -4.35 19.64
CA ARG A 3 -11.19 -4.65 18.42
C ARG A 3 -11.67 -3.92 17.17
N VAL A 4 -12.92 -3.43 17.17
CA VAL A 4 -13.48 -2.61 16.09
C VAL A 4 -12.96 -1.17 16.16
N GLN A 5 -12.70 -0.64 17.36
CA GLN A 5 -12.18 0.71 17.55
C GLN A 5 -10.66 0.80 17.32
N PHE A 6 -9.94 -0.29 17.55
CA PHE A 6 -8.49 -0.36 17.41
C PHE A 6 -8.08 -1.34 16.30
N GLN A 7 -8.65 -1.15 15.12
CA GLN A 7 -8.17 -1.85 13.93
C GLN A 7 -6.72 -1.38 13.65
N PRO A 8 -5.79 -2.30 13.34
CA PRO A 8 -4.45 -1.91 12.91
C PRO A 8 -4.57 -1.22 11.54
N GLY A 9 -4.64 0.10 11.58
CA GLY A 9 -4.52 0.95 10.39
C GLY A 9 -3.07 1.24 10.07
N LEU A 10 -2.83 1.71 8.85
CA LEU A 10 -1.56 2.31 8.49
C LEU A 10 -1.47 3.70 9.15
N SER A 11 -0.38 4.01 9.85
CA SER A 11 -0.19 5.36 10.37
C SER A 11 0.01 6.36 9.22
N LEU A 12 -0.22 7.65 9.45
CA LEU A 12 -0.01 8.67 8.43
C LEU A 12 1.44 8.69 7.94
N THR A 13 2.41 8.54 8.83
CA THR A 13 3.84 8.47 8.45
C THR A 13 4.11 7.26 7.56
N GLN A 14 3.61 6.08 7.93
CA GLN A 14 3.77 4.86 7.13
C GLN A 14 3.03 4.95 5.78
N PHE A 15 1.92 5.69 5.72
CA PHE A 15 1.23 5.98 4.48
C PHE A 15 2.08 6.87 3.57
N MET A 16 2.65 7.95 4.10
CA MET A 16 3.50 8.85 3.32
C MET A 16 4.80 8.18 2.87
N GLU A 17 5.37 7.26 3.65
CA GLU A 17 6.54 6.46 3.23
C GLU A 17 6.23 5.57 2.02
N ARG A 18 5.02 5.03 1.94
CA ARG A 18 4.61 4.09 0.87
C ARG A 18 3.96 4.78 -0.33
N TYR A 19 3.26 5.90 -0.12
CA TYR A 19 2.40 6.52 -1.12
C TYR A 19 2.56 8.06 -1.23
N GLY A 20 3.55 8.65 -0.55
CA GLY A 20 3.68 10.11 -0.41
C GLY A 20 4.03 10.87 -1.69
N THR A 21 4.45 10.17 -2.74
CA THR A 21 4.72 10.72 -4.07
C THR A 21 4.10 9.83 -5.14
N GLN A 22 3.87 10.39 -6.32
CA GLN A 22 3.33 9.64 -7.45
C GLN A 22 4.19 8.40 -7.78
N ALA A 23 5.51 8.55 -7.84
CA ALA A 23 6.42 7.44 -8.13
C ALA A 23 6.38 6.32 -7.07
N GLN A 24 6.25 6.67 -5.78
CA GLN A 24 6.08 5.68 -4.71
C GLN A 24 4.75 4.94 -4.86
N CYS A 25 3.67 5.69 -5.12
CA CYS A 25 2.34 5.13 -5.30
C CYS A 25 2.26 4.18 -6.50
N GLU A 26 2.81 4.58 -7.66
CA GLU A 26 2.88 3.74 -8.87
C GLU A 26 3.63 2.44 -8.62
N LYS A 27 4.77 2.50 -7.92
CA LYS A 27 5.56 1.31 -7.57
C LYS A 27 4.80 0.33 -6.67
N GLU A 28 4.10 0.83 -5.65
CA GLU A 28 3.29 -0.03 -4.79
C GLU A 28 2.07 -0.59 -5.55
N LEU A 29 1.46 0.22 -6.43
CA LEU A 29 0.35 -0.20 -7.27
C LEU A 29 0.76 -1.32 -8.24
N GLU A 30 1.94 -1.24 -8.84
CA GLU A 30 2.48 -2.27 -9.73
C GLU A 30 2.65 -3.60 -8.99
N LYS A 31 3.27 -3.59 -7.81
CA LYS A 31 3.42 -4.79 -6.96
C LYS A 31 2.07 -5.41 -6.58
N CYS A 32 1.07 -4.57 -6.27
CA CYS A 32 -0.27 -5.05 -5.94
C CYS A 32 -0.99 -5.65 -7.15
N ARG A 33 -0.79 -5.09 -8.35
CA ARG A 33 -1.41 -5.58 -9.59
C ARG A 33 -0.77 -6.88 -10.09
N TRP A 34 0.53 -7.01 -9.94
CA TRP A 34 1.32 -8.12 -10.48
C TRP A 34 2.25 -8.70 -9.41
N PRO A 35 1.71 -9.41 -8.41
CA PRO A 35 2.50 -9.98 -7.32
C PRO A 35 3.51 -11.04 -7.81
N ASP A 36 3.17 -11.76 -8.87
CA ASP A 36 4.01 -12.79 -9.49
C ASP A 36 4.79 -12.28 -10.71
N GLY A 37 4.79 -10.96 -10.94
CA GLY A 37 5.37 -10.32 -12.12
C GLY A 37 4.36 -10.00 -13.22
N PHE A 38 4.67 -8.98 -14.03
CA PHE A 38 3.83 -8.56 -15.14
C PHE A 38 3.86 -9.62 -16.24
N VAL A 39 2.70 -10.15 -16.63
CA VAL A 39 2.54 -11.01 -17.79
C VAL A 39 1.66 -10.30 -18.81
N CYS A 40 2.19 -10.12 -20.01
CA CYS A 40 1.41 -9.58 -21.12
C CYS A 40 0.28 -10.56 -21.48
N PRO A 41 -0.99 -10.12 -21.57
CA PRO A 41 -2.11 -10.96 -21.96
C PRO A 41 -2.01 -11.44 -23.42
#